data_AF-A0A960PK24-F1
#
_entry.id   AF-A0A960PK24-F1
#
_cell.length_a   1.000
_cell.length_b   1.000
_cell.length_c   1.000
_cell.angle_alpha   90.00
_cell.angle_beta   90.00
_cell.angle_gamma   90.00
#
_symmetry.space_group_name_H-M   'P 1'
#
loop_
_entity.id
_entity.type
_entity.pdbx_description
1 polymer ?
#
loop_
_entity_poly.entity_id
_entity_poly.type
_entity_poly.pdbx_seq_one_letter_code
_entity_poly.pdbx_strand_id
1 'polypeptide(L)'
;MHIVSIDQGPRGDRPLGAPAALDRPGERTRPRAPTVGAPAPSAGVPKVSRAELRADPLTWVGVAVAVFGVAVRAWVIAGPMGVPDLDAATVGTQANQFLEGRFGVFFLNQPYGGTLEVGMVAAAFGIGGSNVAMLKLVPLVLHVVAVVLCWRIARRITEDRLARFLAPCIAWIFPAGMVWNSTKQRGFYGLAIVLAALSVLLALRIVQEG
;
A
#
# COMPACT_ATOMS: atom_id res chain seq x y z
N MET A 1 35.15 37.23 -13.11
CA MET A 1 36.33 37.70 -12.34
C MET A 1 36.38 36.94 -11.03
N HIS A 2 37.09 35.81 -11.04
CA HIS A 2 37.70 35.06 -9.93
C HIS A 2 38.10 33.71 -10.54
N ILE A 3 39.33 33.64 -11.05
CA ILE A 3 39.93 32.41 -11.59
C ILE A 3 40.80 31.86 -10.47
N VAL A 4 40.46 30.66 -10.01
CA VAL A 4 41.22 29.91 -9.01
C VAL A 4 42.35 29.18 -9.73
N SER A 5 43.58 29.57 -9.42
CA SER A 5 44.83 28.96 -9.90
C SER A 5 45.16 27.74 -9.05
N ILE A 6 45.30 26.58 -9.67
CA ILE A 6 45.75 25.33 -9.01
C ILE A 6 47.22 25.12 -9.35
N ASP A 7 48.06 25.19 -8.33
CA ASP A 7 49.49 24.92 -8.36
C ASP A 7 49.74 23.40 -8.33
N GLN A 8 50.64 22.92 -9.20
CA GLN A 8 51.01 21.50 -9.38
C GLN A 8 52.51 21.38 -9.11
N GLY A 9 52.88 20.92 -7.91
CA GLY A 9 54.26 20.68 -7.51
C GLY A 9 54.87 19.41 -8.14
N PRO A 10 56.22 19.29 -8.18
CA PRO A 10 56.89 18.32 -9.05
C PRO A 10 57.06 16.93 -8.43
N ARG A 11 57.19 15.97 -9.35
CA ARG A 11 57.38 14.54 -9.22
C ARG A 11 58.65 14.18 -8.43
N GLY A 12 58.51 13.23 -7.51
CA GLY A 12 59.63 12.55 -6.85
C GLY A 12 59.90 11.19 -7.47
N ASP A 13 61.06 11.06 -8.10
CA ASP A 13 61.66 9.79 -8.54
C ASP A 13 62.40 9.12 -7.37
N ARG A 14 62.14 7.84 -7.10
CA ARG A 14 63.08 6.92 -6.41
C ARG A 14 62.90 5.46 -6.87
N PRO A 15 63.96 4.64 -6.79
CA PRO A 15 64.31 3.68 -7.84
C PRO A 15 64.02 2.20 -7.51
N LEU A 16 64.14 1.39 -8.57
CA LEU A 16 64.07 -0.08 -8.67
C LEU A 16 65.21 -0.85 -7.97
N GLY A 17 64.89 -2.08 -7.54
CA GLY A 17 65.82 -3.21 -7.25
C GLY A 17 65.93 -3.54 -5.75
N ALA A 18 65.91 -4.78 -5.25
CA ALA A 18 66.06 -6.12 -5.81
C ALA A 18 65.55 -7.17 -4.74
N PRO A 19 65.93 -8.48 -4.78
CA PRO A 19 65.26 -9.58 -5.47
C PRO A 19 64.60 -10.61 -4.54
N ALA A 20 63.87 -11.54 -5.17
CA ALA A 20 63.24 -12.72 -4.59
C ALA A 20 64.23 -13.72 -3.95
N ALA A 21 63.80 -14.39 -2.88
CA ALA A 21 64.49 -15.54 -2.29
C ALA A 21 63.49 -16.65 -1.87
N LEU A 22 63.47 -17.69 -2.71
CA LEU A 22 63.55 -19.12 -2.39
C LEU A 22 62.53 -19.78 -1.43
N ASP A 23 61.58 -20.44 -2.08
CA ASP A 23 61.05 -21.79 -1.89
C ASP A 23 61.63 -22.67 -0.75
N ARG A 24 60.74 -23.22 0.09
CA ARG A 24 61.03 -24.36 0.97
C ARG A 24 60.05 -25.50 0.66
N PRO A 25 60.54 -26.64 0.13
CA PRO A 25 59.71 -27.81 -0.10
C PRO A 25 59.67 -28.71 1.13
N GLY A 26 58.47 -29.18 1.49
CA GLY A 26 58.33 -30.41 2.28
C GLY A 26 57.32 -30.37 3.41
N GLU A 27 56.04 -30.53 3.09
CA GLU A 27 55.13 -31.25 4.00
C GLU A 27 54.02 -31.93 3.19
N ARG A 28 54.30 -33.15 2.72
CA ARG A 28 53.27 -34.06 2.21
C ARG A 28 52.53 -34.64 3.41
N THR A 29 51.42 -34.03 3.78
CA THR A 29 50.47 -34.62 4.72
C THR A 29 49.69 -35.73 4.01
N ARG A 30 49.74 -36.92 4.58
CA ARG A 30 49.11 -38.16 4.08
C ARG A 30 47.58 -38.01 4.03
N PRO A 31 46.88 -38.65 3.08
CA PRO A 31 45.42 -38.73 3.13
C PRO A 31 44.98 -39.51 4.38
N ARG A 32 44.26 -38.85 5.28
CA ARG A 32 43.68 -39.48 6.48
C ARG A 32 42.43 -40.24 6.04
N ALA A 33 42.35 -41.53 6.40
CA ALA A 33 41.16 -42.34 6.16
C ALA A 33 39.90 -41.68 6.74
N PRO A 34 38.74 -41.77 6.08
CA PRO A 34 37.51 -41.17 6.59
C PRO A 34 37.10 -41.87 7.88
N THR A 35 37.29 -41.20 9.01
CA THR A 35 36.68 -41.57 10.27
C THR A 35 35.17 -41.43 10.08
N VAL A 36 34.42 -42.53 10.17
CA VAL A 36 32.95 -42.51 10.25
C VAL A 36 32.60 -41.75 11.52
N GLY A 37 32.37 -40.45 11.38
CA GLY A 37 31.93 -39.57 12.45
C GLY A 37 30.55 -39.98 12.92
N ALA A 38 30.35 -40.02 14.23
CA ALA A 38 29.06 -40.21 14.87
C ALA A 38 27.99 -39.28 14.23
N PRO A 39 26.73 -39.73 14.14
CA PRO A 39 25.67 -38.92 13.53
C PRO A 39 25.62 -37.54 14.18
N ALA A 40 25.65 -36.51 13.33
CA ALA A 40 25.56 -35.12 13.77
C ALA A 40 24.36 -34.94 14.70
N PRO A 41 24.48 -34.15 15.78
CA PRO A 41 23.33 -33.84 16.62
C PRO A 41 22.22 -33.31 15.73
N SER A 42 21.07 -33.99 15.76
CA SER A 42 19.88 -33.62 15.00
C SER A 42 19.69 -32.12 15.08
N ALA A 43 19.81 -31.42 13.96
CA ALA A 43 19.56 -29.98 13.87
C ALA A 43 18.22 -29.73 14.55
N GLY A 44 18.27 -29.08 15.73
CA GLY A 44 17.09 -28.89 16.54
C GLY A 44 16.05 -28.19 15.69
N VAL A 45 14.86 -28.79 15.58
CA VAL A 45 13.68 -28.11 15.03
C VAL A 45 13.62 -26.74 15.71
N PRO A 46 13.66 -25.61 14.97
CA PRO A 46 13.60 -24.30 15.58
C PRO A 46 12.34 -24.25 16.44
N LYS A 47 12.54 -24.23 17.76
CA LYS A 47 11.44 -24.07 18.71
C LYS A 47 11.03 -22.61 18.58
N VAL A 48 10.08 -22.33 17.68
CA VAL A 48 9.42 -21.03 17.61
C VAL A 48 8.92 -20.71 19.01
N SER A 49 9.58 -19.74 19.64
CA SER A 49 9.36 -19.45 21.04
C SER A 49 7.95 -18.88 21.15
N ARG A 50 7.14 -19.36 22.11
CA ARG A 50 5.82 -18.76 22.40
C ARG A 50 5.91 -17.25 22.71
N ALA A 51 7.11 -16.72 22.97
CA ALA A 51 7.39 -15.30 23.10
C ALA A 51 7.37 -14.54 21.76
N GLU A 52 7.68 -15.18 20.63
CA GLU A 52 7.60 -14.60 19.27
C GLU A 52 6.16 -14.46 18.77
N LEU A 53 5.19 -15.09 19.46
CA LEU A 53 3.75 -14.90 19.20
C LEU A 53 3.12 -13.72 19.97
N ARG A 54 3.90 -12.94 20.74
CA ARG A 54 3.38 -11.67 21.27
C ARG A 54 3.36 -10.66 20.14
N ALA A 55 2.22 -10.60 19.44
CA ALA A 55 2.00 -9.61 18.40
C ALA A 55 2.35 -8.22 18.91
N ASP A 56 3.15 -7.51 18.11
CA ASP A 56 3.57 -6.12 18.35
C ASP A 56 2.35 -5.28 18.77
N PRO A 57 2.42 -4.45 19.83
CA PRO A 57 1.30 -3.63 20.28
C PRO A 57 0.65 -2.82 19.15
N LEU A 58 1.43 -2.33 18.18
CA LEU A 58 0.89 -1.64 16.99
C LEU A 58 -0.02 -2.52 16.15
N THR A 59 0.24 -3.83 16.07
CA THR A 59 -0.61 -4.78 15.37
C THR A 59 -1.98 -4.85 16.02
N TRP A 60 -2.04 -4.95 17.35
CA TRP A 60 -3.32 -4.95 18.08
C TRP A 60 -4.07 -3.63 17.96
N VAL A 61 -3.36 -2.50 17.99
CA VAL A 61 -3.96 -1.19 17.71
C VAL A 61 -4.53 -1.17 16.29
N GLY A 62 -3.81 -1.70 15.30
CA GLY A 62 -4.25 -1.75 13.91
C GLY A 62 -5.50 -2.60 13.74
N VAL A 63 -5.54 -3.78 14.39
CA VAL A 63 -6.73 -4.64 14.43
C VAL A 63 -7.90 -3.92 15.10
N ALA A 64 -7.66 -3.27 16.25
CA ALA A 64 -8.71 -2.54 16.96
C ALA A 64 -9.28 -1.38 16.10
N VAL A 65 -8.43 -0.61 15.43
CA VAL A 65 -8.84 0.46 14.51
C VAL A 65 -9.60 -0.09 13.30
N ALA A 66 -9.14 -1.21 12.73
CA ALA A 66 -9.82 -1.87 11.62
C ALA A 66 -11.23 -2.31 12.04
N VAL A 67 -11.34 -3.06 13.14
CA VAL A 67 -12.61 -3.55 13.69
C VAL A 67 -13.53 -2.39 14.06
N PHE A 68 -13.00 -1.35 14.72
CA PHE A 68 -13.77 -0.16 15.07
C PHE A 68 -14.35 0.53 13.83
N GLY A 69 -13.54 0.76 12.80
CA GLY A 69 -14.04 1.38 11.57
C GLY A 69 -15.05 0.52 10.81
N VAL A 70 -14.95 -0.81 10.87
CA VAL A 70 -15.99 -1.71 10.34
C VAL A 70 -17.28 -1.59 11.17
N ALA A 71 -17.18 -1.64 12.50
CA ALA A 71 -18.32 -1.56 13.41
C ALA A 71 -19.07 -0.23 13.26
N VAL A 72 -18.36 0.90 13.15
CA VAL A 72 -18.98 2.22 12.92
C VAL A 72 -19.73 2.24 11.59
N ARG A 73 -19.14 1.70 10.51
CA ARG A 73 -19.83 1.63 9.21
C ARG A 73 -21.05 0.71 9.26
N ALA A 74 -20.96 -0.43 9.93
CA ALA A 74 -22.10 -1.32 10.13
C ALA A 74 -23.23 -0.62 10.90
N TRP A 75 -22.90 0.11 11.96
CA TRP A 75 -23.86 0.92 12.71
C TRP A 75 -24.50 2.02 11.86
N VAL A 76 -23.71 2.74 11.06
CA VAL A 76 -24.22 3.77 10.12
C VAL A 76 -25.15 3.15 9.08
N ILE A 77 -24.78 2.00 8.49
CA ILE A 77 -25.58 1.31 7.47
C ILE A 77 -26.88 0.76 8.06
N ALA A 78 -26.85 0.24 9.28
CA ALA A 78 -28.04 -0.29 9.96
C ALA A 78 -28.98 0.81 10.50
N GLY A 79 -28.46 2.00 10.74
CA GLY A 79 -29.23 3.13 11.26
C GLY A 79 -29.92 3.98 10.17
N PRO A 80 -30.64 5.05 10.58
CA PRO A 80 -31.33 5.96 9.66
C PRO A 80 -30.39 6.64 8.65
N MET A 81 -29.13 6.84 9.04
CA MET A 81 -28.10 7.40 8.15
C MET A 81 -27.71 6.48 6.99
N GLY A 82 -28.09 5.20 7.05
CA GLY A 82 -27.80 4.19 6.04
C GLY A 82 -28.80 4.14 4.90
N VAL A 83 -30.00 4.72 5.06
CA VAL A 83 -31.07 4.68 4.04
C VAL A 83 -30.59 5.34 2.74
N PRO A 84 -30.73 4.71 1.56
CA PRO A 84 -30.38 5.33 0.28
C PRO A 84 -31.12 6.67 0.08
N ASP A 85 -30.39 7.68 -0.35
CA ASP A 85 -30.91 9.01 -0.70
C ASP A 85 -31.11 9.14 -2.21
N LEU A 86 -31.55 10.31 -2.66
CA LEU A 86 -31.77 10.61 -4.08
C LEU A 86 -30.49 10.50 -4.91
N ASP A 87 -29.32 10.82 -4.34
CA ASP A 87 -28.02 10.66 -5.02
C ASP A 87 -27.76 9.18 -5.29
N ALA A 88 -27.93 8.33 -4.27
CA ALA A 88 -27.79 6.88 -4.41
C ALA A 88 -28.80 6.29 -5.42
N ALA A 89 -30.05 6.75 -5.41
CA ALA A 89 -31.07 6.32 -6.37
C ALA A 89 -30.73 6.74 -7.81
N THR A 90 -30.16 7.93 -7.99
CA THR A 90 -29.68 8.45 -9.28
C THR A 90 -28.56 7.56 -9.82
N VAL A 91 -27.59 7.19 -8.97
CA VAL A 91 -26.51 6.27 -9.36
C VAL A 91 -27.07 4.91 -9.75
N GLY A 92 -27.96 4.34 -8.93
CA GLY A 92 -28.54 3.02 -9.21
C GLY A 92 -29.34 3.00 -10.52
N THR A 93 -30.08 4.08 -10.80
CA THR A 93 -30.81 4.23 -12.07
C THR A 93 -29.85 4.29 -13.26
N GLN A 94 -28.80 5.11 -13.18
CA GLN A 94 -27.83 5.23 -14.25
C GLN A 94 -27.00 3.94 -14.43
N ALA A 95 -26.71 3.21 -13.35
CA ALA A 95 -26.03 1.92 -13.42
C ALA A 95 -26.89 0.85 -14.12
N ASN A 96 -28.21 0.83 -13.88
CA ASN A 96 -29.12 -0.03 -14.63
C ASN A 96 -29.18 0.34 -16.11
N GLN A 97 -29.17 1.64 -16.44
CA GLN A 97 -29.05 2.11 -17.82
C GLN A 97 -27.76 1.62 -18.49
N PHE A 98 -26.64 1.59 -17.77
CA PHE A 98 -25.37 1.06 -18.29
C PHE A 98 -25.45 -0.43 -18.63
N LEU A 99 -26.15 -1.22 -17.80
CA LEU A 99 -26.39 -2.64 -18.07
C LEU A 99 -27.25 -2.87 -19.33
N GLU A 100 -28.07 -1.90 -19.69
CA GLU A 100 -28.87 -1.89 -20.92
C GLU A 100 -28.12 -1.28 -22.13
N GLY A 101 -26.84 -0.93 -21.97
CA GLY A 101 -26.01 -0.30 -23.02
C GLY A 101 -26.22 1.20 -23.20
N ARG A 102 -26.96 1.86 -22.29
CA ARG A 102 -27.20 3.31 -22.31
C ARG A 102 -26.14 4.02 -21.47
N PHE A 103 -25.03 4.35 -22.11
CA PHE A 103 -23.91 5.05 -21.47
C PHE A 103 -24.09 6.57 -21.44
N GLY A 104 -23.63 7.19 -20.36
CA GLY A 104 -23.57 8.64 -20.21
C GLY A 104 -22.15 9.07 -19.86
N VAL A 105 -21.75 10.25 -20.34
CA VAL A 105 -20.45 10.85 -19.96
C VAL A 105 -20.53 11.50 -18.58
N PHE A 106 -21.66 12.16 -18.31
CA PHE A 106 -21.89 12.86 -17.05
C PHE A 106 -22.88 12.14 -16.15
N PHE A 107 -22.81 12.47 -14.87
CA PHE A 107 -23.73 12.00 -13.86
C PHE A 107 -25.17 12.37 -14.25
N LEU A 108 -26.09 11.43 -14.04
CA LEU A 108 -27.45 11.55 -14.55
C LEU A 108 -28.11 12.86 -14.09
N ASN A 109 -28.70 13.59 -15.05
CA ASN A 109 -29.31 14.92 -14.86
C ASN A 109 -28.37 16.03 -14.38
N GLN A 110 -27.05 15.88 -14.55
CA GLN A 110 -26.07 16.91 -14.22
C GLN A 110 -25.11 17.15 -15.41
N PRO A 111 -24.73 18.42 -15.68
CA PRO A 111 -23.74 18.73 -16.71
C PRO A 111 -22.28 18.56 -16.21
N TYR A 112 -22.08 17.80 -15.13
CA TYR A 112 -20.77 17.57 -14.50
C TYR A 112 -20.74 16.21 -13.80
N GLY A 113 -19.55 15.82 -13.32
CA GLY A 113 -19.34 14.55 -12.62
C GLY A 113 -19.22 13.39 -13.60
N GLY A 114 -18.08 12.69 -13.61
CA GLY A 114 -17.88 11.56 -14.52
C GLY A 114 -18.67 10.31 -14.11
N THR A 115 -18.81 9.36 -15.03
CA THR A 115 -19.57 8.12 -14.82
C THR A 115 -18.73 6.88 -14.56
N LEU A 116 -17.42 7.01 -14.33
CA LEU A 116 -16.55 5.85 -14.13
C LEU A 116 -16.94 5.04 -12.88
N GLU A 117 -17.29 5.70 -11.77
CA GLU A 117 -17.79 5.02 -10.57
C GLU A 117 -19.21 4.47 -10.76
N VAL A 118 -20.05 5.12 -11.57
CA VAL A 118 -21.35 4.54 -12.01
C VAL A 118 -21.13 3.23 -12.78
N GLY A 119 -20.11 3.18 -13.64
CA GLY A 119 -19.71 1.95 -14.33
C GLY A 119 -19.26 0.84 -13.37
N MET A 120 -18.56 1.19 -12.28
CA MET A 120 -18.21 0.23 -11.22
C MET A 120 -19.46 -0.29 -10.51
N VAL A 121 -20.47 0.55 -10.27
CA VAL A 121 -21.77 0.12 -9.72
C VAL A 121 -22.50 -0.78 -10.70
N ALA A 122 -22.52 -0.45 -12.00
CA ALA A 122 -23.11 -1.30 -13.03
C ALA A 122 -22.44 -2.68 -13.05
N ALA A 123 -21.10 -2.75 -12.95
CA ALA A 123 -20.39 -4.02 -12.83
C ALA A 123 -20.78 -4.80 -11.57
N ALA A 124 -20.89 -4.13 -10.41
CA ALA A 124 -21.36 -4.76 -9.18
C ALA A 124 -22.81 -5.29 -9.32
N PHE A 125 -23.69 -4.54 -9.98
CA PHE A 125 -25.07 -4.97 -10.28
C PHE A 125 -25.11 -6.15 -11.24
N GLY A 126 -24.22 -6.20 -12.24
CA GLY A 126 -24.10 -7.34 -13.15
C GLY A 126 -23.69 -8.64 -12.45
N ILE A 127 -22.95 -8.54 -11.34
CA ILE A 127 -22.47 -9.70 -10.56
C ILE A 127 -23.48 -10.11 -9.48
N GLY A 128 -23.96 -9.15 -8.70
CA GLY A 128 -24.74 -9.39 -7.48
C GLY A 128 -26.20 -8.93 -7.53
N GLY A 129 -26.66 -8.47 -8.70
CA GLY A 129 -27.98 -7.89 -8.91
C GLY A 129 -28.09 -6.41 -8.50
N SER A 130 -29.09 -5.72 -9.04
CA SER A 130 -29.41 -4.33 -8.68
C SER A 130 -30.07 -4.26 -7.30
N ASN A 131 -29.28 -4.07 -6.26
CA ASN A 131 -29.74 -3.92 -4.88
C ASN A 131 -28.88 -2.93 -4.08
N VAL A 132 -29.39 -2.52 -2.92
CA VAL A 132 -28.74 -1.53 -2.04
C VAL A 132 -27.38 -2.00 -1.53
N ALA A 133 -27.17 -3.30 -1.32
CA ALA A 133 -25.90 -3.82 -0.85
C ALA A 133 -24.80 -3.64 -1.90
N MET A 134 -25.07 -3.98 -3.16
CA MET A 134 -24.15 -3.76 -4.28
C MET A 134 -23.88 -2.28 -4.52
N LEU A 135 -24.89 -1.44 -4.33
CA LEU A 135 -24.75 0.02 -4.45
C LEU A 135 -23.79 0.60 -3.40
N LYS A 136 -23.87 0.10 -2.15
CA LYS A 136 -23.01 0.51 -1.03
C LYS A 136 -21.63 -0.13 -1.05
N LEU A 137 -21.47 -1.26 -1.73
CA LEU A 137 -20.20 -1.97 -1.82
C LEU A 137 -19.12 -1.12 -2.51
N VAL A 138 -19.48 -0.45 -3.60
CA VAL A 138 -18.53 0.34 -4.42
C VAL A 138 -17.83 1.45 -3.62
N PRO A 139 -18.54 2.39 -2.95
CA PRO A 139 -17.86 3.44 -2.18
C PRO A 139 -17.04 2.88 -1.02
N LEU A 140 -17.45 1.75 -0.44
CA LEU A 140 -16.67 1.08 0.61
C LEU A 140 -15.34 0.54 0.07
N VAL A 141 -15.38 -0.16 -1.07
CA VAL A 141 -14.18 -0.70 -1.74
C VAL A 141 -13.26 0.44 -2.16
N LEU A 142 -13.80 1.51 -2.74
CA LEU A 142 -13.02 2.68 -3.13
C LEU A 142 -12.36 3.36 -1.92
N HIS A 143 -13.04 3.42 -0.78
CA HIS A 143 -12.42 3.95 0.44
C HIS A 143 -11.29 3.06 0.95
N VAL A 144 -11.44 1.73 0.92
CA VAL A 144 -10.35 0.79 1.26
C VAL A 144 -9.15 1.01 0.33
N VAL A 145 -9.38 1.16 -0.98
CA VAL A 145 -8.32 1.47 -1.95
C VAL A 145 -7.64 2.80 -1.60
N ALA A 146 -8.40 3.85 -1.27
CA ALA A 146 -7.85 5.13 -0.86
C ALA A 146 -6.98 5.03 0.41
N VAL A 147 -7.39 4.21 1.40
CA VAL A 147 -6.60 3.95 2.62
C VAL A 147 -5.29 3.22 2.29
N VAL A 148 -5.33 2.24 1.39
CA VAL A 148 -4.12 1.55 0.92
C VAL A 148 -3.18 2.51 0.19
N LEU A 149 -3.72 3.39 -0.67
CA LEU A 149 -2.93 4.42 -1.34
C LEU A 149 -2.32 5.40 -0.33
N CYS A 150 -3.07 5.81 0.70
CA CYS A 150 -2.57 6.65 1.79
C CYS A 150 -1.39 6.00 2.52
N TRP A 151 -1.47 4.70 2.84
CA TRP A 151 -0.35 3.95 3.40
C TRP A 151 0.88 3.94 2.48
N ARG A 152 0.68 3.73 1.16
CA ARG A 152 1.77 3.75 0.17
C ARG A 152 2.43 5.12 0.07
N ILE A 153 1.65 6.19 0.15
CA ILE A 153 2.14 7.57 0.19
C ILE A 153 2.95 7.81 1.47
N ALA A 154 2.44 7.42 2.63
CA ALA A 154 3.13 7.59 3.91
C ALA A 154 4.50 6.88 3.92
N ARG A 155 4.58 5.68 3.34
CA ARG A 155 5.84 4.94 3.17
C ARG A 155 6.88 5.67 2.33
N ARG A 156 6.45 6.56 1.44
CA ARG A 156 7.30 7.33 0.53
C ARG A 156 7.74 8.68 1.09
N ILE A 157 7.05 9.20 2.11
CA ILE A 157 7.30 10.53 2.67
C ILE A 157 8.20 10.47 3.91
N THR A 158 8.06 9.43 4.74
CA THR A 158 8.76 9.34 6.02
C THR A 158 9.24 7.93 6.30
N GLU A 159 10.35 7.79 7.02
CA GLU A 159 10.85 6.52 7.57
C GLU A 159 10.26 6.18 8.94
N ASP A 160 9.61 7.15 9.60
CA ASP A 160 9.01 6.98 10.92
C ASP A 160 7.93 5.89 10.90
N ARG A 161 8.16 4.85 11.70
CA ARG A 161 7.29 3.68 11.80
C ARG A 161 5.89 4.05 12.30
N LEU A 162 5.80 4.93 13.30
CA LEU A 162 4.53 5.34 13.87
C LEU A 162 3.75 6.19 12.86
N ALA A 163 4.40 7.12 12.17
CA ALA A 163 3.74 7.94 11.15
C ALA A 163 3.19 7.09 9.99
N ARG A 164 3.98 6.11 9.51
CA ARG A 164 3.55 5.14 8.48
C ARG A 164 2.34 4.30 8.90
N PHE A 165 2.26 3.98 10.19
CA PHE A 165 1.18 3.21 10.76
C PHE A 165 -0.09 4.06 11.00
N LEU A 166 0.06 5.27 11.53
CA LEU A 166 -1.06 6.14 11.87
C LEU A 166 -1.77 6.70 10.63
N ALA A 167 -1.06 6.95 9.52
CA ALA A 167 -1.65 7.50 8.30
C ALA A 167 -2.87 6.71 7.77
N PRO A 168 -2.77 5.39 7.49
CA PRO A 168 -3.94 4.61 7.07
C PRO A 168 -4.97 4.43 8.19
N CYS A 169 -4.54 4.34 9.45
CA CYS A 169 -5.46 4.25 10.60
C CYS A 169 -6.37 5.48 10.64
N ILE A 170 -5.80 6.68 10.58
CA ILE A 170 -6.54 7.94 10.54
C ILE A 170 -7.44 7.97 9.31
N ALA A 171 -6.93 7.67 8.11
CA ALA A 171 -7.74 7.66 6.89
C ALA A 171 -8.92 6.67 6.92
N TRP A 172 -8.82 5.59 7.72
CA TRP A 172 -9.86 4.57 7.87
C TRP A 172 -11.01 5.02 8.79
N ILE A 173 -10.72 5.77 9.86
CA ILE A 173 -11.72 6.12 10.89
C ILE A 173 -12.03 7.62 10.97
N PHE A 174 -11.28 8.45 10.26
CA PHE A 174 -11.36 9.91 10.32
C PHE A 174 -11.11 10.55 8.93
N PRO A 175 -11.76 11.69 8.62
CA PRO A 175 -12.82 12.35 9.39
C PRO A 175 -14.13 11.55 9.39
N ALA A 176 -14.99 11.80 10.38
CA ALA A 176 -16.31 11.15 10.50
C ALA A 176 -17.15 11.29 9.21
N GLY A 177 -17.05 12.46 8.54
CA GLY A 177 -17.67 12.67 7.24
C GLY A 177 -17.18 11.70 6.17
N MET A 178 -15.89 11.32 6.16
CA MET A 178 -15.37 10.32 5.21
C MET A 178 -15.92 8.93 5.51
N VAL A 179 -16.00 8.56 6.79
CA VAL A 179 -16.59 7.28 7.20
C VAL A 179 -18.04 7.20 6.75
N TRP A 180 -18.83 8.25 6.96
CA TRP A 180 -20.21 8.28 6.47
C TRP A 180 -20.30 8.23 4.94
N ASN A 181 -19.51 9.05 4.23
CA ASN A 181 -19.49 9.04 2.75
C ASN A 181 -19.06 7.68 2.19
N SER A 182 -18.19 6.93 2.87
CA SER A 182 -17.81 5.57 2.43
C SER A 182 -18.95 4.54 2.49
N THR A 183 -20.08 4.89 3.11
CA THR A 183 -21.29 4.03 3.21
C THR A 183 -22.44 4.49 2.32
N LYS A 184 -22.24 5.57 1.56
CA LYS A 184 -23.24 6.21 0.70
C LYS A 184 -22.69 6.35 -0.71
N GLN A 185 -23.47 5.92 -1.69
CA GLN A 185 -23.10 6.09 -3.09
C GLN A 185 -23.55 7.48 -3.56
N ARG A 186 -22.60 8.27 -4.08
CA ARG A 186 -22.77 9.67 -4.53
C ARG A 186 -22.21 9.95 -5.93
N GLY A 187 -22.02 8.91 -6.74
CA GLY A 187 -21.74 9.03 -8.18
C GLY A 187 -20.25 8.95 -8.53
N PHE A 188 -19.42 9.81 -7.93
CA PHE A 188 -18.02 9.95 -8.35
C PHE A 188 -17.04 10.38 -7.23
N TYR A 189 -17.51 10.56 -6.00
CA TYR A 189 -16.67 11.05 -4.89
C TYR A 189 -15.65 10.01 -4.41
N GLY A 190 -16.04 8.73 -4.35
CA GLY A 190 -15.15 7.66 -3.93
C GLY A 190 -13.99 7.48 -4.91
N LEU A 191 -14.29 7.59 -6.20
CA LEU A 191 -13.28 7.53 -7.24
C LEU A 191 -12.42 8.79 -7.27
N ALA A 192 -13.01 9.98 -7.07
CA ALA A 192 -12.24 11.23 -7.04
C ALA A 192 -11.13 11.19 -5.99
N ILE A 193 -11.40 10.68 -4.78
CA ILE A 193 -10.36 10.56 -3.75
C ILE A 193 -9.30 9.51 -4.10
N VAL A 194 -9.68 8.40 -4.75
CA VAL A 194 -8.72 7.41 -5.25
C VAL A 194 -7.81 8.01 -6.30
N LEU A 195 -8.36 8.74 -7.27
CA LEU A 195 -7.59 9.39 -8.34
C LEU A 195 -6.68 10.49 -7.78
N ALA A 196 -7.16 11.28 -6.80
CA ALA A 196 -6.35 12.28 -6.12
C ALA A 196 -5.15 11.64 -5.39
N ALA A 197 -5.40 10.58 -4.60
CA ALA A 197 -4.33 9.85 -3.91
C ALA A 197 -3.36 9.18 -4.90
N LEU A 198 -3.88 8.60 -5.99
CA LEU A 198 -3.05 7.99 -7.03
C LEU A 198 -2.16 9.03 -7.70
N SER A 199 -2.68 10.22 -8.00
CA SER A 199 -1.93 11.32 -8.61
C SER A 199 -0.76 11.75 -7.71
N VAL A 200 -1.00 11.88 -6.40
CA VAL A 200 0.06 12.17 -5.41
C VAL A 200 1.10 11.05 -5.38
N LEU A 201 0.66 9.79 -5.33
CA LEU A 201 1.58 8.64 -5.31
C LEU A 201 2.45 8.57 -6.57
N LEU A 202 1.87 8.83 -7.74
CA LEU A 202 2.60 8.87 -9.01
C LEU A 202 3.59 10.02 -9.06
N ALA A 203 3.19 11.22 -8.60
CA ALA A 203 4.09 12.36 -8.52
C ALA A 203 5.30 12.07 -7.61
N LEU A 204 5.08 11.45 -6.44
CA LEU A 204 6.16 11.03 -5.55
C LEU A 204 7.07 9.99 -6.21
N ARG A 205 6.52 9.06 -7.00
CA ARG A 205 7.34 8.10 -7.75
C ARG A 205 8.23 8.78 -8.77
N ILE A 206 7.67 9.68 -9.58
CA ILE A 206 8.42 10.38 -10.62
C ILE A 206 9.56 11.20 -10.00
N VAL A 207 9.30 11.92 -8.90
CA VAL A 207 10.32 12.76 -8.24
C VAL A 207 11.42 11.95 -7.54
N GLN A 208 11.12 10.74 -7.08
CA GLN A 208 12.07 9.91 -6.31
C GLN A 208 12.82 8.88 -7.16
N GLU A 209 12.25 8.47 -8.30
CA GLU A 209 12.78 7.40 -9.16
C GLU A 209 13.21 7.90 -10.55
N GLY A 210 12.83 9.12 -10.94
CA GLY A 210 13.22 9.77 -12.19
C GLY A 210 14.39 10.73 -11.99
#